data_AF-A0A7C6UTP0-F1
#
_entry.id   AF-A0A7C6UTP0-F1
#
_cell.length_a   1.000
_cell.length_b   1.000
_cell.length_c   1.000
_cell.angle_alpha   90.00
_cell.angle_beta   90.00
_cell.angle_gamma   90.00
#
_symmetry.space_group_name_H-M   'P 1'
#
loop_
_entity.id
_entity.type
_entity.pdbx_description
1 polymer ?
#
loop_
_entity_poly.entity_id
_entity_poly.type
_entity_poly.pdbx_seq_one_letter_code
_entity_poly.pdbx_strand_id
1 'polypeptide(L)'
;MLSILLSLFLAVSACSTYVDESYYILSDFKNTVQYNSPVVIKAGPKPPHQLSDKEVKQLVYKTLELADFESLLNDSVETVLLKPNIVEPLNSGSGVITDCRVVASVASFIYEKSPEVEIFIGEGAGGWVPEGYEWGAFPGAKACDGFEIAGYRQIVDELRKKYPTIKIEIVDLNIPKEAVVEVKPKKPLSEKTYYIHELVLNCDLYVSIPVLKIIETCQVTLGLKNNVGLAPGVIYGWA
;
A
#
# COMPACT_ATOMS: atom_id res chain seq x y z
N MET A 1 10.26 22.34 -6.94
CA MET A 1 9.54 21.76 -5.78
C MET A 1 8.29 21.06 -6.31
N LEU A 2 8.50 19.96 -7.04
CA LEU A 2 7.44 19.18 -7.68
C LEU A 2 7.95 17.74 -7.80
N SER A 3 7.36 16.90 -6.96
CA SER A 3 7.16 15.45 -7.09
C SER A 3 8.15 14.65 -7.94
N ILE A 4 9.09 14.01 -7.24
CA ILE A 4 9.98 12.96 -7.76
C ILE A 4 9.16 11.67 -7.92
N LEU A 5 8.78 11.32 -9.16
CA LEU A 5 8.17 10.04 -9.49
C LEU A 5 8.41 9.69 -10.98
N LEU A 6 9.25 8.67 -11.25
CA LEU A 6 9.29 7.75 -12.41
C LEU A 6 10.59 6.90 -12.29
N SER A 7 10.63 5.68 -11.76
CA SER A 7 10.26 4.36 -12.33
C SER A 7 10.50 4.15 -13.83
N LEU A 8 11.41 3.22 -14.20
CA LEU A 8 11.16 2.06 -15.07
C LEU A 8 12.45 1.27 -15.43
N PHE A 9 12.55 0.04 -14.91
CA PHE A 9 13.16 -1.13 -15.56
C PHE A 9 12.13 -2.26 -15.29
N LEU A 10 11.30 -2.63 -16.29
CA LEU A 10 11.37 -3.74 -17.25
C LEU A 10 10.97 -5.16 -16.75
N ALA A 11 9.69 -5.51 -16.77
CA ALA A 11 9.33 -6.91 -16.99
C ALA A 11 8.13 -7.01 -17.93
N VAL A 12 8.43 -7.30 -19.19
CA VAL A 12 7.52 -7.79 -20.19
C VAL A 12 7.30 -9.28 -19.90
N SER A 13 6.14 -9.65 -19.33
CA SER A 13 5.52 -10.98 -19.50
C SER A 13 4.37 -11.19 -18.53
N ALA A 14 3.16 -10.75 -18.89
CA ALA A 14 1.91 -11.46 -18.63
C ALA A 14 0.75 -10.65 -19.23
N CYS A 15 -0.05 -11.33 -20.06
CA CYS A 15 -1.28 -10.84 -20.69
C CYS A 15 -1.10 -9.89 -21.89
N SER A 16 -0.57 -10.45 -22.98
CA SER A 16 -1.13 -10.16 -24.30
C SER A 16 -2.62 -10.45 -24.29
N THR A 17 -3.46 -9.41 -24.32
CA THR A 17 -4.78 -9.28 -24.98
C THR A 17 -5.61 -8.19 -24.29
N TYR A 18 -6.34 -7.41 -25.09
CA TYR A 18 -7.29 -6.34 -24.74
C TYR A 18 -6.76 -4.91 -24.54
N VAL A 19 -6.25 -4.31 -25.62
CA VAL A 19 -6.45 -2.88 -25.89
C VAL A 19 -6.38 -2.66 -27.40
N ASP A 20 -7.42 -2.07 -27.99
CA ASP A 20 -7.54 -1.75 -29.43
C ASP A 20 -6.75 -0.50 -29.86
N GLU A 21 -5.96 0.09 -28.96
CA GLU A 21 -5.13 1.27 -29.21
C GLU A 21 -3.72 0.85 -29.65
N SER A 22 -3.09 1.69 -30.48
CA SER A 22 -1.73 1.45 -30.96
C SER A 22 -0.74 1.41 -29.79
N TYR A 23 -0.17 0.24 -29.51
CA TYR A 23 0.82 0.11 -28.44
C TYR A 23 2.07 0.94 -28.78
N TYR A 24 2.41 1.91 -27.94
CA TYR A 24 3.68 2.63 -28.06
C TYR A 24 4.81 1.67 -27.71
N ILE A 25 5.65 1.34 -28.69
CA ILE A 25 6.84 0.54 -28.46
C ILE A 25 7.81 1.42 -27.64
N LEU A 26 7.91 1.15 -26.34
CA LEU A 26 8.76 1.90 -25.41
C LEU A 26 10.24 1.90 -25.81
N SER A 27 10.71 0.95 -26.63
CA SER A 27 12.07 0.97 -27.18
C SER A 27 12.36 2.13 -28.14
N ASP A 28 11.31 2.80 -28.65
CA ASP A 28 11.45 3.94 -29.54
C ASP A 28 11.80 5.24 -28.77
N PHE A 29 11.66 5.23 -27.44
CA PHE A 29 12.11 6.32 -26.57
C PHE A 29 13.55 6.09 -26.13
N LYS A 30 14.51 6.72 -26.82
CA LYS A 30 15.89 6.80 -26.33
C LYS A 30 15.93 7.70 -25.10
N ASN A 31 16.22 7.13 -23.94
CA ASN A 31 16.49 7.87 -22.71
C ASN A 31 17.78 8.68 -22.89
N THR A 32 17.68 10.00 -23.06
CA THR A 32 18.82 10.91 -23.29
C THR A 32 19.41 11.51 -22.01
N VAL A 33 18.98 11.06 -20.83
CA VAL A 33 19.40 11.65 -19.55
C VAL A 33 20.61 10.91 -18.99
N GLN A 34 21.72 11.63 -18.84
CA GLN A 34 22.94 11.15 -18.22
C GLN A 34 22.76 11.19 -16.69
N TYR A 35 22.73 10.02 -16.03
CA TYR A 35 22.60 9.92 -14.57
C TYR A 35 23.93 10.29 -13.89
N ASN A 36 23.94 11.36 -13.08
CA ASN A 36 25.13 11.80 -12.35
C ASN A 36 25.32 11.13 -10.97
N SER A 37 24.39 10.28 -10.52
CA SER A 37 24.52 9.54 -9.24
C SER A 37 23.62 8.30 -9.24
N PRO A 38 24.17 7.08 -9.29
CA PRO A 38 23.37 5.90 -9.03
C PRO A 38 22.95 5.88 -7.56
N VAL A 39 21.65 5.71 -7.30
CA VAL A 39 21.17 5.29 -5.99
C VAL A 39 21.45 3.79 -5.90
N VAL A 40 22.51 3.44 -5.16
CA VAL A 40 22.87 2.05 -4.90
C VAL A 40 22.22 1.64 -3.59
N ILE A 41 21.41 0.58 -3.59
CA ILE A 41 21.09 -0.14 -2.36
C ILE A 41 22.39 -0.81 -1.91
N LYS A 42 23.19 -0.10 -1.13
CA LYS A 42 24.38 -0.64 -0.51
C LYS A 42 23.92 -1.52 0.64
N ALA A 43 24.34 -2.77 0.67
CA ALA A 43 24.18 -3.60 1.86
C ALA A 43 24.70 -2.79 3.07
N GLY A 44 23.81 -2.49 4.01
CA GLY A 44 24.19 -1.90 5.29
C GLY A 44 25.09 -2.85 6.09
N PRO A 45 25.69 -2.39 7.20
CA PRO A 45 26.31 -3.31 8.15
C PRO A 45 25.32 -4.43 8.46
N LYS A 46 25.78 -5.69 8.47
CA LYS A 46 24.97 -6.91 8.69
C LYS A 46 23.85 -6.61 9.69
N PRO A 47 22.61 -6.33 9.24
CA PRO A 47 21.56 -5.98 10.18
C PRO A 47 21.35 -7.17 11.10
N PRO A 48 20.96 -6.96 12.37
CA PRO A 48 20.61 -8.08 13.24
C PRO A 48 19.58 -8.96 12.52
N HIS A 49 19.65 -10.27 12.72
CA HIS A 49 18.76 -11.24 12.04
C HIS A 49 17.28 -10.88 12.19
N GLN A 50 16.92 -10.16 13.27
CA GLN A 50 15.60 -9.61 13.50
C GLN A 50 15.72 -8.29 14.30
N LEU A 51 15.01 -7.25 13.87
CA LEU A 51 14.87 -6.00 14.62
C LEU A 51 13.79 -6.14 15.69
N SER A 52 14.04 -5.59 16.88
CA SER A 52 13.03 -5.42 17.92
C SER A 52 12.01 -4.35 17.53
N ASP A 53 10.83 -4.38 18.15
CA ASP A 53 9.76 -3.42 17.85
C ASP A 53 10.18 -1.98 18.16
N LYS A 54 11.03 -1.79 19.18
CA LYS A 54 11.62 -0.50 19.51
C LYS A 54 12.54 0.01 18.40
N GLU A 55 13.39 -0.86 17.84
CA GLU A 55 14.29 -0.49 16.74
C GLU A 55 13.50 -0.18 15.46
N VAL A 56 12.48 -0.99 15.15
CA VAL A 56 11.56 -0.71 14.02
C VAL A 56 10.89 0.65 14.21
N LYS A 57 10.33 0.93 15.39
CA LYS A 57 9.72 2.23 15.70
C LYS A 57 10.71 3.38 15.51
N GLN A 58 11.94 3.25 16.01
CA GLN A 58 12.97 4.28 15.88
C GLN A 58 13.33 4.55 14.41
N LEU A 59 13.49 3.51 13.59
CA LEU A 59 13.79 3.66 12.16
C LEU A 59 12.64 4.31 11.39
N VAL A 60 11.40 3.94 11.69
CA VAL A 60 10.21 4.55 11.09
C VAL A 60 10.12 6.02 11.46
N TYR A 61 10.24 6.35 12.75
CA TYR A 61 10.20 7.74 13.22
C TYR A 61 11.28 8.56 12.55
N LYS A 62 12.50 8.02 12.46
CA LYS A 62 13.59 8.72 11.79
C LYS A 62 13.30 8.97 10.31
N THR A 63 12.66 8.03 9.65
CA THR A 63 12.26 8.17 8.24
C THR A 63 11.19 9.25 8.07
N LEU A 64 10.17 9.29 8.94
CA LEU A 64 9.12 10.29 8.92
C LEU A 64 9.65 11.70 9.21
N GLU A 65 10.58 11.84 10.16
CA GLU A 65 11.29 13.10 10.43
C GLU A 65 12.10 13.57 9.22
N LEU A 66 12.85 12.66 8.58
CA LEU A 66 13.65 12.99 7.39
C LEU A 66 12.79 13.39 6.19
N ALA A 67 11.56 12.87 6.11
CA ALA A 67 10.58 13.21 5.10
C ALA A 67 9.75 14.46 5.43
N ASP A 68 9.99 15.09 6.60
CA ASP A 68 9.17 16.19 7.12
C ASP A 68 7.67 15.85 7.14
N PHE A 69 7.34 14.60 7.49
CA PHE A 69 5.97 14.08 7.39
C PHE A 69 4.98 14.82 8.30
N GLU A 70 5.44 15.33 9.45
CA GLU A 70 4.63 16.13 10.38
C GLU A 70 4.03 17.37 9.70
N SER A 71 4.73 17.97 8.72
CA SER A 71 4.20 19.11 7.96
C SER A 71 2.93 18.79 7.16
N LEU A 72 2.67 17.51 6.88
CA LEU A 72 1.46 17.06 6.17
C LEU A 72 0.25 16.99 7.11
N LEU A 73 0.45 16.84 8.42
CA LEU A 73 -0.61 16.68 9.43
C LEU A 73 -1.16 18.03 9.91
N ASN A 74 -1.55 18.88 8.98
CA ASN A 74 -2.13 20.20 9.28
C ASN A 74 -3.63 20.10 9.64
N ASP A 75 -4.23 21.21 10.07
CA ASP A 75 -5.62 21.27 10.55
C ASP A 75 -6.69 20.83 9.54
N SER A 76 -6.36 20.74 8.25
CA SER A 76 -7.29 20.22 7.23
C SER A 76 -7.27 18.71 7.07
N VAL A 77 -6.39 18.00 7.79
CA VAL A 77 -6.30 16.54 7.75
C VAL A 77 -7.06 15.99 8.94
N GLU A 78 -8.27 15.49 8.68
CA GLU A 78 -9.10 14.82 9.69
C GLU A 78 -8.98 13.30 9.57
N THR A 79 -8.72 12.80 8.36
CA THR A 79 -8.67 11.38 8.04
C THR A 79 -7.38 10.97 7.31
N VAL A 80 -6.75 9.89 7.77
CA VAL A 80 -5.54 9.32 7.17
C VAL A 80 -5.78 7.86 6.79
N LEU A 81 -5.57 7.52 5.51
CA LEU A 81 -5.55 6.14 5.04
C LEU A 81 -4.11 5.63 4.93
N LEU A 82 -3.73 4.71 5.81
CA LEU A 82 -2.50 3.93 5.75
C LEU A 82 -2.73 2.70 4.86
N LYS A 83 -2.09 2.68 3.69
CA LYS A 83 -2.18 1.58 2.72
C LYS A 83 -0.92 0.70 2.79
N PRO A 84 -0.90 -0.41 3.56
CA PRO A 84 0.19 -1.39 3.47
C PRO A 84 0.21 -2.11 2.10
N ASN A 85 1.19 -3.01 1.93
CA ASN A 85 1.21 -4.04 0.90
C ASN A 85 1.07 -5.41 1.55
N ILE A 86 -0.16 -5.87 1.82
CA ILE A 86 -0.38 -7.22 2.37
C ILE A 86 -0.43 -8.22 1.23
N VAL A 87 -1.34 -8.05 0.26
CA VAL A 87 -1.50 -8.88 -0.96
C VAL A 87 -1.88 -10.34 -0.69
N GLU A 88 -1.21 -11.03 0.22
CA GLU A 88 -1.40 -12.45 0.53
C GLU A 88 -1.51 -12.67 2.04
N PRO A 89 -2.24 -13.70 2.49
CA PRO A 89 -2.38 -14.03 3.90
C PRO A 89 -1.11 -14.71 4.43
N LEU A 90 -0.08 -13.89 4.68
CA LEU A 90 1.21 -14.31 5.24
C LEU A 90 1.47 -13.58 6.56
N ASN A 91 2.33 -14.16 7.40
CA ASN A 91 2.73 -13.53 8.64
C ASN A 91 3.59 -12.28 8.40
N SER A 92 3.45 -11.29 9.27
CA SER A 92 4.35 -10.14 9.34
C SER A 92 5.83 -10.58 9.48
N GLY A 93 6.74 -9.82 8.88
CA GLY A 93 8.17 -10.13 8.87
C GLY A 93 8.61 -11.14 7.80
N SER A 94 7.71 -11.63 6.95
CA SER A 94 8.05 -12.55 5.85
C SER A 94 8.94 -11.94 4.75
N GLY A 95 9.01 -10.61 4.66
CA GLY A 95 9.63 -9.88 3.54
C GLY A 95 8.77 -9.88 2.27
N VAL A 96 7.68 -10.63 2.25
CA VAL A 96 6.69 -10.64 1.15
C VAL A 96 5.64 -9.54 1.36
N ILE A 97 5.32 -9.22 2.60
CA ILE A 97 4.26 -8.26 2.95
C ILE A 97 4.83 -7.11 3.80
N THR A 98 4.13 -5.98 3.86
CA THR A 98 4.49 -4.89 4.78
C THR A 98 4.37 -5.39 6.23
N ASP A 99 5.48 -5.29 6.97
CA ASP A 99 5.52 -5.64 8.38
C ASP A 99 4.57 -4.74 9.18
N CYS A 100 3.62 -5.34 9.89
CA CYS A 100 2.57 -4.62 10.63
C CYS A 100 3.15 -3.65 11.67
N ARG A 101 4.37 -3.90 12.19
CA ARG A 101 5.06 -3.01 13.14
C ARG A 101 5.46 -1.69 12.52
N VAL A 102 5.71 -1.67 11.20
CA VAL A 102 5.97 -0.43 10.46
C VAL A 102 4.71 0.43 10.44
N VAL A 103 3.57 -0.17 10.06
CA VAL A 103 2.28 0.54 10.01
C VAL A 103 1.85 1.02 11.39
N ALA A 104 2.02 0.20 12.42
CA ALA A 104 1.72 0.59 13.79
C ALA A 104 2.62 1.73 14.30
N SER A 105 3.88 1.78 13.86
CA SER A 105 4.78 2.89 14.17
C SER A 105 4.36 4.17 13.45
N VAL A 106 3.92 4.09 12.20
CA VAL A 106 3.35 5.25 11.48
C VAL A 106 2.08 5.74 12.16
N ALA A 107 1.14 4.85 12.51
CA ALA A 107 -0.08 5.20 13.23
C ALA A 107 0.22 5.83 14.61
N SER A 108 1.19 5.28 15.35
CA SER A 108 1.65 5.87 16.61
C SER A 108 2.22 7.28 16.42
N PHE A 109 3.00 7.51 15.36
CA PHE A 109 3.58 8.82 15.06
C PHE A 109 2.47 9.83 14.76
N ILE A 110 1.51 9.47 13.91
CA ILE A 110 0.36 10.32 13.58
C ILE A 110 -0.41 10.67 14.85
N TYR A 111 -0.77 9.68 15.66
CA TYR A 111 -1.51 9.92 16.89
C TYR A 111 -0.74 10.80 17.89
N GLU A 112 0.58 10.59 18.06
CA GLU A 112 1.41 11.38 18.97
C GLU A 112 1.52 12.86 18.55
N LYS A 113 1.29 13.18 17.26
CA LYS A 113 1.34 14.53 16.72
C LYS A 113 -0.03 15.18 16.58
N SER A 114 -1.01 14.41 16.14
CA SER A 114 -2.38 14.85 15.85
C SER A 114 -3.36 13.80 16.37
N PRO A 115 -3.66 13.77 17.69
CA PRO A 115 -4.49 12.73 18.32
C PRO A 115 -5.93 12.65 17.81
N GLU A 116 -6.43 13.75 17.21
CA GLU A 116 -7.81 13.86 16.74
C GLU A 116 -8.05 13.17 15.39
N VAL A 117 -6.98 12.94 14.63
CA VAL A 117 -7.00 12.32 13.30
C VAL A 117 -7.52 10.90 13.39
N GLU A 118 -8.46 10.57 12.52
CA GLU A 118 -8.95 9.22 12.32
C GLU A 118 -8.04 8.46 11.34
N ILE A 119 -7.60 7.28 11.76
CA ILE A 119 -6.61 6.48 11.04
C ILE A 119 -7.29 5.22 10.51
N PHE A 120 -7.20 4.99 9.21
CA PHE A 120 -7.65 3.75 8.59
C PHE A 120 -6.46 2.97 8.09
N ILE A 121 -6.38 1.68 8.41
CA ILE A 121 -5.47 0.74 7.75
C ILE A 121 -6.28 0.02 6.68
N GLY A 122 -6.10 0.44 5.43
CA GLY A 122 -6.88 -0.10 4.32
C GLY A 122 -6.04 -0.95 3.38
N GLU A 123 -6.51 -2.12 2.98
CA GLU A 123 -5.89 -2.94 1.93
C GLU A 123 -6.96 -3.63 1.09
N GLY A 124 -6.78 -3.66 -0.23
CA GLY A 124 -7.60 -4.43 -1.17
C GLY A 124 -6.75 -5.54 -1.76
N ALA A 125 -6.47 -6.56 -0.96
CA ALA A 125 -5.57 -7.62 -1.36
C ALA A 125 -6.24 -8.62 -2.31
N GLY A 126 -5.45 -9.18 -3.22
CA GLY A 126 -5.90 -10.19 -4.16
C GLY A 126 -5.78 -11.63 -3.66
N GLY A 127 -4.93 -11.92 -2.69
CA GLY A 127 -4.62 -13.27 -2.23
C GLY A 127 -5.52 -13.84 -1.13
N TRP A 128 -6.48 -13.08 -0.62
CA TRP A 128 -7.51 -13.59 0.30
C TRP A 128 -8.87 -12.97 0.03
N VAL A 129 -9.92 -13.70 0.42
CA VAL A 129 -11.29 -13.21 0.49
C VAL A 129 -11.83 -13.37 1.92
N PRO A 130 -12.49 -12.35 2.48
CA PRO A 130 -13.08 -12.44 3.81
C PRO A 130 -14.32 -13.35 3.82
N GLU A 131 -14.77 -13.69 5.04
CA GLU A 131 -16.00 -14.47 5.25
C GLU A 131 -17.21 -13.81 4.56
N GLY A 132 -18.05 -14.62 3.92
CA GLY A 132 -19.21 -14.17 3.12
C GLY A 132 -18.89 -13.82 1.66
N TYR A 133 -17.61 -13.79 1.28
CA TYR A 133 -17.15 -13.53 -0.09
C TYR A 133 -16.35 -14.69 -0.69
N GLU A 134 -16.54 -15.91 -0.16
CA GLU A 134 -15.79 -17.11 -0.54
C GLU A 134 -15.92 -17.46 -2.03
N TRP A 135 -17.01 -17.03 -2.67
CA TRP A 135 -17.19 -17.16 -4.12
C TRP A 135 -16.06 -16.49 -4.92
N GLY A 136 -15.39 -15.47 -4.35
CA GLY A 136 -14.24 -14.80 -4.94
C GLY A 136 -12.91 -15.53 -4.77
N ALA A 137 -12.85 -16.64 -4.02
CA ALA A 137 -11.61 -17.38 -3.77
C ALA A 137 -11.03 -18.09 -5.02
N PHE A 138 -11.81 -18.22 -6.10
CA PHE A 138 -11.48 -19.06 -7.25
C PHE A 138 -10.90 -18.27 -8.44
N PRO A 139 -9.75 -18.66 -9.04
CA PRO A 139 -8.69 -19.53 -8.57
C PRO A 139 -7.43 -18.72 -8.21
N GLY A 140 -7.24 -18.36 -6.94
CA GLY A 140 -6.01 -17.67 -6.53
C GLY A 140 -6.01 -17.15 -5.10
N ALA A 141 -7.18 -16.72 -4.62
CA ALA A 141 -7.36 -16.24 -3.27
C ALA A 141 -7.74 -17.36 -2.28
N LYS A 142 -7.43 -17.14 -1.00
CA LYS A 142 -7.85 -18.03 0.08
C LYS A 142 -9.02 -17.42 0.84
N ALA A 143 -10.05 -18.21 1.13
CA ALA A 143 -11.09 -17.83 2.07
C ALA A 143 -10.50 -17.77 3.49
N CYS A 144 -10.06 -16.58 3.90
CA CYS A 144 -9.45 -16.33 5.21
C CYS A 144 -9.38 -14.83 5.49
N ASP A 145 -8.97 -14.50 6.72
CA ASP A 145 -8.69 -13.12 7.11
C ASP A 145 -7.18 -12.83 6.99
N GLY A 146 -6.78 -12.15 5.91
CA GLY A 146 -5.39 -11.77 5.69
C GLY A 146 -4.88 -10.73 6.70
N PHE A 147 -5.74 -9.86 7.24
CA PHE A 147 -5.35 -8.89 8.27
C PHE A 147 -5.04 -9.58 9.60
N GLU A 148 -5.82 -10.58 9.99
CA GLU A 148 -5.56 -11.41 11.16
C GLU A 148 -4.24 -12.16 11.01
N ILE A 149 -4.05 -12.88 9.90
CA ILE A 149 -2.84 -13.67 9.65
C ILE A 149 -1.59 -12.78 9.59
N ALA A 150 -1.70 -11.58 9.02
CA ALA A 150 -0.62 -10.61 8.97
C ALA A 150 -0.39 -9.86 10.30
N GLY A 151 -1.21 -10.11 11.34
CA GLY A 151 -1.07 -9.53 12.68
C GLY A 151 -1.58 -8.09 12.80
N TYR A 152 -2.32 -7.58 11.81
CA TYR A 152 -2.86 -6.22 11.83
C TYR A 152 -4.00 -6.06 12.84
N ARG A 153 -4.87 -7.07 13.00
CA ARG A 153 -5.93 -7.02 14.01
C ARG A 153 -5.36 -6.94 15.42
N GLN A 154 -4.38 -7.79 15.73
CA GLN A 154 -3.67 -7.76 17.01
C GLN A 154 -3.01 -6.41 17.28
N ILE A 155 -2.27 -5.84 16.30
CA ILE A 155 -1.55 -4.58 16.54
C ILE A 155 -2.50 -3.40 16.73
N VAL A 156 -3.67 -3.41 16.07
CA VAL A 156 -4.73 -2.41 16.30
C VAL A 156 -5.27 -2.49 17.72
N ASP A 157 -5.50 -3.69 18.25
CA ASP A 157 -5.93 -3.86 19.64
C ASP A 157 -4.87 -3.39 20.64
N GLU A 158 -3.59 -3.64 20.36
CA GLU A 158 -2.48 -3.15 21.18
C GLU A 158 -2.37 -1.62 21.12
N LEU A 159 -2.54 -1.00 19.95
CA LEU A 159 -2.58 0.45 19.80
C LEU A 159 -3.73 1.08 20.58
N ARG A 160 -4.94 0.50 20.52
CA ARG A 160 -6.10 0.97 21.29
C ARG A 160 -5.89 0.84 22.79
N LYS A 161 -5.22 -0.22 23.26
CA LYS A 161 -4.84 -0.36 24.68
C LYS A 161 -3.83 0.71 25.10
N LYS A 162 -2.86 0.99 24.25
CA LYS A 162 -1.78 1.95 24.52
C LYS A 162 -2.23 3.40 24.43
N TYR A 163 -3.11 3.70 23.49
CA TYR A 163 -3.65 5.02 23.19
C TYR A 163 -5.18 4.93 23.25
N PRO A 164 -5.81 5.03 24.43
CA PRO A 164 -7.24 4.74 24.60
C PRO A 164 -8.20 5.60 23.77
N THR A 165 -7.75 6.77 23.29
CA THR A 165 -8.54 7.70 22.46
C THR A 165 -8.15 7.65 20.98
N ILE A 166 -7.26 6.74 20.57
CA ILE A 166 -6.90 6.58 19.16
C ILE A 166 -8.13 6.10 18.36
N LYS A 167 -8.46 6.84 17.31
CA LYS A 167 -9.48 6.46 16.33
C LYS A 167 -8.76 5.71 15.22
N ILE A 168 -8.76 4.37 15.29
CA ILE A 168 -8.09 3.53 14.30
C ILE A 168 -8.95 2.33 13.91
N GLU A 169 -9.08 2.08 12.61
CA GLU A 169 -9.87 0.98 12.05
C GLU A 169 -9.15 0.25 10.93
N ILE A 170 -9.53 -1.00 10.69
CA ILE A 170 -9.09 -1.80 9.54
C ILE A 170 -10.21 -1.82 8.52
N VAL A 171 -9.88 -1.54 7.26
CA VAL A 171 -10.84 -1.51 6.16
C VAL A 171 -10.35 -2.43 5.04
N ASP A 172 -11.15 -3.42 4.65
CA ASP A 172 -10.87 -4.20 3.45
C ASP A 172 -11.35 -3.40 2.24
N LEU A 173 -10.44 -2.86 1.44
CA LEU A 173 -10.78 -2.00 0.31
C LEU A 173 -11.45 -2.77 -0.85
N ASN A 174 -11.55 -4.11 -0.75
CA ASN A 174 -12.28 -4.90 -1.72
C ASN A 174 -13.80 -4.85 -1.51
N ILE A 175 -14.28 -4.49 -0.32
CA ILE A 175 -15.67 -4.62 0.12
C ILE A 175 -16.07 -3.46 1.06
N PRO A 176 -17.37 -3.26 1.34
CA PRO A 176 -18.51 -3.83 0.63
C PRO A 176 -18.70 -3.16 -0.74
N LYS A 177 -19.52 -3.75 -1.61
CA LYS A 177 -19.77 -3.22 -2.96
C LYS A 177 -20.36 -1.80 -2.91
N GLU A 178 -21.16 -1.52 -1.90
CA GLU A 178 -21.85 -0.25 -1.68
C GLU A 178 -20.88 0.90 -1.39
N ALA A 179 -19.70 0.60 -0.87
CA ALA A 179 -18.64 1.57 -0.60
C ALA A 179 -17.71 1.79 -1.82
N VAL A 180 -17.96 1.12 -2.94
CA VAL A 180 -17.16 1.25 -4.15
C VAL A 180 -17.79 2.29 -5.09
N VAL A 181 -16.99 3.28 -5.48
CA VAL A 181 -17.42 4.43 -6.29
C VAL A 181 -16.73 4.45 -7.66
N GLU A 182 -17.45 4.99 -8.63
CA GLU A 182 -16.94 5.22 -9.98
C GLU A 182 -16.02 6.45 -10.01
N VAL A 183 -14.81 6.31 -10.58
CA VAL A 183 -13.87 7.41 -10.81
C VAL A 183 -13.47 7.50 -12.27
N LYS A 184 -13.31 8.74 -12.75
CA LYS A 184 -12.91 9.06 -14.13
C LYS A 184 -11.56 9.77 -14.13
N PRO A 185 -10.46 9.07 -14.44
CA PRO A 185 -9.15 9.70 -14.52
C PRO A 185 -9.15 10.80 -15.58
N LYS A 186 -8.45 11.91 -15.32
CA LYS A 186 -8.29 13.00 -16.29
C LYS A 186 -7.56 12.57 -17.57
N LYS A 187 -6.69 11.55 -17.44
CA LYS A 187 -5.88 10.98 -18.53
C LYS A 187 -5.88 9.45 -18.39
N PRO A 188 -6.93 8.77 -18.84
CA PRO A 188 -6.98 7.31 -18.78
C PRO A 188 -5.92 6.69 -19.70
N LEU A 189 -5.27 5.62 -19.25
CA LEU A 189 -4.28 4.87 -20.03
C LEU A 189 -4.81 3.52 -20.53
N SER A 190 -5.86 2.98 -19.91
CA SER A 190 -6.46 1.70 -20.30
C SER A 190 -7.98 1.86 -20.34
N GLU A 191 -8.63 2.07 -19.20
CA GLU A 191 -10.09 2.24 -19.11
C GLU A 191 -10.48 3.70 -18.91
N LYS A 192 -11.64 4.10 -19.44
CA LYS A 192 -12.18 5.46 -19.26
C LYS A 192 -12.66 5.72 -17.83
N THR A 193 -12.98 4.64 -17.13
CA THR A 193 -13.60 4.63 -15.81
C THR A 193 -12.99 3.50 -14.99
N TYR A 194 -12.78 3.76 -13.71
CA TYR A 194 -12.36 2.77 -12.72
C TYR A 194 -13.31 2.79 -11.53
N TYR A 195 -13.26 1.74 -10.72
CA TYR A 195 -14.01 1.63 -9.47
C TYR A 195 -13.01 1.50 -8.32
N ILE A 196 -13.17 2.30 -7.28
CA ILE A 196 -12.31 2.25 -6.07
C ILE A 196 -13.17 2.40 -4.82
N HIS A 197 -12.67 1.96 -3.66
CA HIS A 197 -13.34 2.20 -2.39
C HIS A 197 -13.40 3.71 -2.08
N GLU A 198 -14.54 4.23 -1.63
CA GLU A 198 -14.78 5.66 -1.40
C GLU A 198 -13.78 6.29 -0.43
N LEU A 199 -13.35 5.52 0.59
CA LEU A 199 -12.29 5.93 1.52
C LEU A 199 -10.99 6.35 0.82
N VAL A 200 -10.62 5.71 -0.29
CA VAL A 200 -9.43 6.07 -1.07
C VAL A 200 -9.59 7.43 -1.74
N LEU A 201 -10.81 7.77 -2.15
CA LEU A 201 -11.13 9.04 -2.78
C LEU A 201 -11.28 10.18 -1.76
N ASN A 202 -11.85 9.86 -0.60
CA ASN A 202 -12.34 10.84 0.35
C ASN A 202 -11.41 11.07 1.54
N CYS A 203 -10.39 10.24 1.78
CA CYS A 203 -9.42 10.51 2.85
C CYS A 203 -8.62 11.79 2.56
N ASP A 204 -8.32 12.57 3.59
CA ASP A 204 -7.57 13.83 3.45
C ASP A 204 -6.08 13.56 3.14
N LEU A 205 -5.54 12.49 3.73
CA LEU A 205 -4.16 12.07 3.51
C LEU A 205 -4.05 10.56 3.25
N TYR A 206 -3.63 10.23 2.03
CA TYR A 206 -3.31 8.86 1.61
C TYR A 206 -1.82 8.57 1.79
N VAL A 207 -1.49 7.58 2.62
CA VAL A 207 -0.10 7.17 2.94
C VAL A 207 0.14 5.74 2.47
N SER A 208 0.82 5.59 1.34
CA SER A 208 1.27 4.28 0.86
C SER A 208 2.50 3.79 1.64
N ILE A 209 2.42 2.60 2.23
CA ILE A 209 3.49 1.94 3.00
C ILE A 209 3.89 0.62 2.29
N PRO A 210 4.65 0.70 1.19
CA PRO A 210 5.02 -0.49 0.42
C PRO A 210 6.09 -1.32 1.13
N VAL A 211 6.13 -2.62 0.83
CA VAL A 211 7.30 -3.47 1.05
C VAL A 211 8.16 -3.45 -0.21
N LEU A 212 9.50 -3.49 -0.05
CA LEU A 212 10.42 -3.68 -1.17
C LEU A 212 10.73 -5.17 -1.33
N LYS A 213 10.21 -5.79 -2.38
CA LYS A 213 10.52 -7.17 -2.80
C LYS A 213 10.69 -7.24 -4.30
N ILE A 214 11.39 -8.28 -4.76
CA ILE A 214 11.49 -8.61 -6.19
C ILE A 214 10.23 -9.40 -6.57
N ILE A 215 9.64 -9.09 -7.72
CA ILE A 215 8.47 -9.79 -8.26
C ILE A 215 8.56 -9.86 -9.78
N GLU A 216 8.08 -10.96 -10.36
CA GLU A 216 8.23 -11.28 -11.79
C GLU A 216 7.52 -10.28 -12.71
N THR A 217 6.38 -9.71 -12.27
CA THR A 217 5.52 -8.88 -13.13
C THR A 217 5.98 -7.43 -13.27
N CYS A 218 6.67 -6.87 -12.28
CA CYS A 218 7.11 -5.46 -12.30
C CYS A 218 8.54 -5.24 -11.78
N GLN A 219 9.36 -6.29 -11.77
CA GLN A 219 10.71 -6.40 -11.18
C GLN A 219 10.77 -6.17 -9.67
N VAL A 220 10.26 -5.04 -9.18
CA VAL A 220 10.29 -4.66 -7.78
C VAL A 220 8.96 -4.06 -7.34
N THR A 221 8.60 -4.27 -6.08
CA THR A 221 7.49 -3.56 -5.46
C THR A 221 7.97 -2.25 -4.85
N LEU A 222 7.24 -1.18 -5.15
CA LEU A 222 7.46 0.20 -4.68
C LEU A 222 6.10 0.87 -4.47
N GLY A 223 6.08 2.17 -4.16
CA GLY A 223 4.85 2.92 -3.91
C GLY A 223 3.82 2.82 -5.03
N LEU A 224 4.23 2.86 -6.30
CA LEU A 224 3.29 2.74 -7.43
C LEU A 224 2.58 1.38 -7.48
N LYS A 225 3.34 0.28 -7.33
CA LYS A 225 2.79 -1.08 -7.33
C LYS A 225 1.78 -1.26 -6.20
N ASN A 226 2.00 -0.62 -5.06
CA ASN A 226 1.14 -0.79 -3.90
C ASN A 226 -0.32 -0.36 -4.14
N ASN A 227 -0.54 0.49 -5.16
CA ASN A 227 -1.87 0.94 -5.57
C ASN A 227 -2.64 -0.09 -6.41
N VAL A 228 -2.04 -1.22 -6.81
CA VAL A 228 -2.77 -2.30 -7.49
C VAL A 228 -3.93 -2.79 -6.61
N GLY A 229 -3.73 -2.86 -5.29
CA GLY A 229 -4.77 -3.22 -4.32
C GLY A 229 -5.78 -2.11 -4.02
N LEU A 230 -5.94 -1.12 -4.90
CA LEU A 230 -7.06 -0.17 -4.87
C LEU A 230 -8.21 -0.61 -5.79
N ALA A 231 -7.98 -1.58 -6.67
CA ALA A 231 -9.00 -2.19 -7.51
C ALA A 231 -9.78 -3.21 -6.68
N PRO A 232 -11.05 -2.94 -6.30
CA PRO A 232 -11.78 -3.77 -5.36
C PRO A 232 -12.17 -5.11 -5.96
N GLY A 233 -11.88 -6.20 -5.24
CA GLY A 233 -12.21 -7.55 -5.68
C GLY A 233 -13.70 -7.78 -5.94
N VAL A 234 -14.60 -7.09 -5.24
CA VAL A 234 -16.05 -7.22 -5.49
C VAL A 234 -16.50 -6.71 -6.88
N ILE A 235 -15.65 -5.95 -7.56
CA ILE A 235 -15.84 -5.49 -8.95
C ILE A 235 -14.94 -6.24 -9.91
N TYR A 236 -13.66 -6.42 -9.57
CA TYR A 236 -12.63 -6.92 -10.49
C TYR A 236 -12.22 -8.38 -10.28
N GLY A 237 -12.75 -9.03 -9.24
CA GLY A 237 -12.29 -10.33 -8.77
C GLY A 237 -11.04 -10.24 -7.89
N TRP A 238 -10.79 -11.30 -7.12
CA TRP A 238 -9.57 -11.45 -6.32
C TRP A 238 -8.56 -12.30 -7.09
N ALA A 239 -7.30 -11.83 -7.18
CA ALA A 239 -6.22 -12.50 -7.91
C ALA A 239 -4.84 -12.19 -7.32
#